data_AF-A0A9E0LTL0-F1
#
_entry.id   AF-A0A9E0LTL0-F1
#
_cell.length_a   1.000
_cell.length_b   1.000
_cell.length_c   1.000
_cell.angle_alpha   90.00
_cell.angle_beta   90.00
_cell.angle_gamma   90.00
#
_symmetry.space_group_name_H-M   'P 1'
#
loop_
_entity.id
_entity.type
_entity.pdbx_description
1 polymer ?
#
loop_
_entity_poly.entity_id
_entity_poly.type
_entity_poly.pdbx_seq_one_letter_code
_entity_poly.pdbx_strand_id
1 'polypeptide(L)'
;TTKEMTLGSLSYLAPEQAADASVVDHRADIYALGVVFYEALTGRIPLGRFYLPSEINRELPSDIDPIVLKCLATEPGKRYANVGQLLEQLQKFEEKMRFQLLDELQGLKRGTSMILGPTGFLGKRGVIVLFVLVALVLVGIGGWMLLNPVAEPPAPIDSPATPAPPADAAGDRGDASPVASPPATEGPAAPPTAAAPPVAVAVPVEKPAKESAAAAKPGTAKPPEAPATTPAKPGVDPAAADLEVARGKFDAKLFDQALSDARALIAAYPASPLALDAHYLAAKSLASLGRGQEAIGAYVEIQARFKGDPRAAEAAFQQAKLVQAADTKKSADEAKRLYAESAATYPASPWSARALAAKAEIEREQRVTVRDGALGATVPAALATYRDLTARFPAEPVAEKAWWELGRMYEDEKRWDLAAEAYERLTQHFPQTRLDAWFQLAEIYERRLKDAARAKQAYGKVPTTSSHFKEAQRKAGN
;
A
#
# COMPACT_ATOMS: atom_id res chain seq x y z
N THR A 1 1.69 22.82 -27.89
CA THR A 1 2.17 21.45 -27.60
C THR A 1 1.44 20.95 -26.37
N THR A 2 0.25 20.37 -26.54
CA THR A 2 -0.55 19.79 -25.46
C THR A 2 0.03 18.42 -25.12
N LYS A 3 0.82 18.37 -24.04
CA LYS A 3 1.34 17.12 -23.47
C LYS A 3 0.13 16.29 -23.03
N GLU A 4 -0.05 15.12 -23.64
CA GLU A 4 -1.04 14.13 -23.22
C GLU A 4 -0.83 13.80 -21.73
N MET A 5 -1.69 14.34 -20.86
CA MET A 5 -1.74 13.96 -19.46
C MET A 5 -2.48 12.62 -19.40
N THR A 6 -1.72 11.54 -19.27
CA THR A 6 -2.26 10.20 -19.01
C THR A 6 -3.13 10.22 -17.75
N LEU A 7 -4.27 9.51 -17.78
CA LEU A 7 -5.28 9.46 -16.72
C LEU A 7 -4.69 9.23 -15.30
N GLY A 8 -3.57 8.51 -15.21
CA GLY A 8 -2.86 8.26 -13.95
C GLY A 8 -2.15 9.49 -13.35
N SER A 9 -1.70 10.45 -14.16
CA SER A 9 -1.06 11.68 -13.64
C SER A 9 -2.08 12.70 -13.12
N LEU A 10 -3.33 12.65 -13.61
CA LEU A 10 -4.39 13.55 -13.13
C LEU A 10 -4.76 13.28 -11.66
N SER A 11 -4.64 12.03 -11.21
CA SER A 11 -4.98 11.62 -9.85
C SER A 11 -4.05 12.18 -8.76
N TYR A 12 -2.87 12.70 -9.13
CA TYR A 12 -1.89 13.31 -8.21
C TYR A 12 -1.84 14.83 -8.33
N LEU A 13 -2.62 15.40 -9.26
CA LEU A 13 -2.63 16.82 -9.55
C LEU A 13 -3.33 17.59 -8.43
N ALA A 14 -2.73 18.69 -7.97
CA ALA A 14 -3.36 19.54 -6.97
C ALA A 14 -4.63 20.21 -7.53
N PRO A 15 -5.68 20.46 -6.72
CA PRO A 15 -6.92 21.07 -7.19
C PRO A 15 -6.73 22.42 -7.86
N GLU A 16 -5.79 23.24 -7.37
CA GLU A 16 -5.44 24.52 -7.97
C GLU A 16 -4.70 24.39 -9.30
N GLN A 17 -3.89 23.34 -9.48
CA GLN A 17 -3.25 23.02 -10.75
C GLN A 17 -4.28 22.60 -11.81
N ALA A 18 -5.36 21.93 -11.39
CA ALA A 18 -6.47 21.57 -12.27
C ALA A 18 -7.32 22.79 -12.67
N ALA A 19 -7.39 23.80 -11.80
CA ALA A 19 -8.22 24.99 -11.98
C ALA A 19 -7.50 26.10 -12.77
N ASP A 20 -6.27 26.46 -12.37
CA ASP A 20 -5.47 27.48 -13.04
C ASP A 20 -3.97 27.25 -12.80
N ALA A 21 -3.27 26.77 -13.84
CA ALA A 21 -1.85 26.47 -13.78
C ALA A 21 -0.96 27.71 -13.57
N SER A 22 -1.48 28.94 -13.75
CA SER A 22 -0.72 30.18 -13.61
C SER A 22 -0.57 30.68 -12.16
N VAL A 23 -1.33 30.12 -11.22
CA VAL A 23 -1.38 30.53 -9.80
C VAL A 23 -0.81 29.44 -8.86
N VAL A 24 -0.04 28.50 -9.41
CA VAL A 24 0.51 27.33 -8.71
C VAL A 24 1.83 27.69 -8.03
N ASP A 25 1.97 27.36 -6.74
CA ASP A 25 3.22 27.44 -6.00
C ASP A 25 3.76 26.04 -5.63
N HIS A 26 4.89 25.98 -4.92
CA HIS A 26 5.54 24.74 -4.49
C HIS A 26 4.68 23.87 -3.54
N ARG A 27 3.55 24.38 -3.03
CA ARG A 27 2.63 23.59 -2.20
C ARG A 27 1.78 22.64 -3.02
N ALA A 28 1.74 22.77 -4.34
CA ALA A 28 1.17 21.75 -5.22
C ALA A 28 1.97 20.44 -5.18
N ASP A 29 3.31 20.52 -5.09
CA ASP A 29 4.16 19.35 -4.91
C ASP A 29 3.93 18.69 -3.54
N ILE A 30 3.63 19.48 -2.50
CA ILE A 30 3.25 18.98 -1.17
C ILE A 30 1.93 18.21 -1.24
N TYR A 31 0.98 18.64 -2.07
CA TYR A 31 -0.26 17.91 -2.29
C TYR A 31 -0.01 16.58 -3.01
N ALA A 32 0.75 16.59 -4.11
CA ALA A 32 1.12 15.39 -4.84
C ALA A 32 1.87 14.38 -3.93
N LEU A 33 2.78 14.87 -3.09
CA LEU A 33 3.45 14.06 -2.08
C LEU A 33 2.47 13.51 -1.04
N GLY A 34 1.47 14.28 -0.63
CA GLY A 34 0.38 13.82 0.23
C GLY A 34 -0.44 12.68 -0.39
N VAL A 35 -0.71 12.75 -1.70
CA VAL A 35 -1.40 11.70 -2.45
C VAL A 35 -0.56 10.42 -2.48
N VAL A 36 0.73 10.53 -2.81
CA VAL A 36 1.67 9.40 -2.80
C VAL A 36 1.79 8.80 -1.40
N PHE A 37 1.85 9.65 -0.37
CA PHE A 37 1.97 9.18 1.01
C PHE A 37 0.71 8.43 1.45
N TYR A 38 -0.46 8.98 1.15
CA TYR A 38 -1.73 8.32 1.39
C TYR A 38 -1.81 6.97 0.67
N GLU A 39 -1.40 6.91 -0.59
CA GLU A 39 -1.37 5.67 -1.37
C GLU A 39 -0.38 4.64 -0.82
N ALA A 40 0.81 5.06 -0.41
CA ALA A 40 1.79 4.16 0.19
C ALA A 40 1.29 3.56 1.53
N LEU A 41 0.56 4.34 2.32
CA LEU A 41 0.02 3.91 3.61
C LEU A 41 -1.22 3.03 3.49
N THR A 42 -2.03 3.23 2.45
CA THR A 42 -3.38 2.65 2.35
C THR A 42 -3.56 1.72 1.15
N GLY A 43 -2.66 1.75 0.17
CA GLY A 43 -2.79 1.11 -1.14
C GLY A 43 -3.88 1.71 -2.02
N ARG A 44 -4.38 2.91 -1.70
CA ARG A 44 -5.49 3.59 -2.40
C ARG A 44 -5.17 5.05 -2.67
N ILE A 45 -5.74 5.62 -3.73
CA ILE A 45 -5.62 7.06 -4.03
C ILE A 45 -6.75 7.82 -3.31
N PRO A 46 -6.49 8.97 -2.65
CA PRO A 46 -7.49 9.77 -1.96
C PRO A 46 -8.33 10.59 -2.96
N LEU A 47 -9.33 9.95 -3.58
CA LEU A 47 -10.27 10.61 -4.50
C LEU A 47 -11.57 11.01 -3.76
N GLY A 48 -12.01 12.24 -3.94
CA GLY A 48 -13.26 12.75 -3.36
C GLY A 48 -13.26 12.69 -1.83
N ARG A 49 -14.23 11.97 -1.24
CA ARG A 49 -14.29 11.73 0.20
C ARG A 49 -13.57 10.42 0.53
N PHE A 50 -12.40 10.53 1.12
CA PHE A 50 -11.52 9.40 1.45
C PHE A 50 -11.47 9.16 2.97
N TYR A 51 -11.12 7.92 3.37
CA TYR A 51 -10.97 7.53 4.78
C TYR A 51 -9.60 7.94 5.31
N LEU A 52 -9.44 8.05 6.63
CA LEU A 52 -8.13 8.32 7.20
C LEU A 52 -7.18 7.12 6.99
N PRO A 53 -5.86 7.33 6.83
CA PRO A 53 -4.91 6.23 6.74
C PRO A 53 -5.05 5.19 7.87
N SER A 54 -5.21 5.62 9.12
CA SER A 54 -5.40 4.73 10.27
C SER A 54 -6.72 3.96 10.27
N GLU A 55 -7.74 4.47 9.58
CA GLU A 55 -9.03 3.77 9.43
C GLU A 55 -8.95 2.63 8.41
N ILE A 56 -8.06 2.74 7.42
CA ILE A 56 -7.84 1.71 6.40
C ILE A 56 -6.83 0.68 6.90
N ASN A 57 -5.73 1.14 7.49
CA ASN A 57 -4.69 0.29 8.05
C ASN A 57 -4.62 0.51 9.56
N ARG A 58 -5.28 -0.38 10.33
CA ARG A 58 -5.33 -0.33 11.79
C ARG A 58 -3.97 -0.53 12.47
N GLU A 59 -2.94 -0.92 11.71
CA GLU A 59 -1.56 -0.99 12.21
C GLU A 59 -0.89 0.40 12.22
N LEU A 60 -1.48 1.40 11.56
CA LEU A 60 -0.98 2.76 11.57
C LEU A 60 -1.48 3.53 12.81
N PRO A 61 -0.58 4.21 13.53
CA PRO A 61 -0.96 5.13 14.59
C PRO A 61 -1.81 6.27 14.02
N SER A 62 -2.93 6.61 14.67
CA SER A 62 -3.82 7.70 14.24
C SER A 62 -3.14 9.07 14.20
N ASP A 63 -2.01 9.22 14.87
CA ASP A 63 -1.19 10.44 14.85
C ASP A 63 -0.63 10.79 13.45
N ILE A 64 -0.62 9.83 12.50
CA ILE A 64 -0.17 10.07 11.11
C ILE A 64 -1.23 10.80 10.27
N ASP A 65 -2.50 10.60 10.60
CA ASP A 65 -3.64 11.13 9.85
C ASP A 65 -3.60 12.66 9.70
N PRO A 66 -3.38 13.47 10.76
CA PRO A 66 -3.32 14.93 10.60
C PRO A 66 -2.18 15.41 9.70
N ILE A 67 -1.06 14.67 9.62
CA ILE A 67 0.07 15.01 8.75
C ILE A 67 -0.34 14.82 7.29
N VAL A 68 -0.95 13.67 6.98
CA VAL A 68 -1.42 13.34 5.62
C VAL A 68 -2.57 14.26 5.19
N LEU A 69 -3.55 14.50 6.07
CA LEU A 69 -4.66 15.42 5.80
C LEU A 69 -4.20 16.85 5.53
N LYS A 70 -3.18 17.32 6.26
CA LYS A 70 -2.63 18.65 6.05
C LYS A 70 -1.94 18.78 4.70
N CYS A 71 -1.30 17.72 4.19
CA CYS A 71 -0.77 17.71 2.82
C CYS A 71 -1.90 17.74 1.77
N LEU A 72 -2.99 17.01 2.03
CA LEU A 72 -4.15 16.87 1.13
C LEU A 72 -5.19 18.00 1.22
N ALA A 73 -4.90 19.08 1.95
CA ALA A 73 -5.85 20.19 2.10
C ALA A 73 -6.16 20.83 0.74
N THR A 74 -7.45 21.07 0.46
CA THR A 74 -7.90 21.68 -0.79
C THR A 74 -7.32 23.08 -1.00
N GLU A 75 -7.28 23.89 0.06
CA GLU A 75 -6.67 25.23 0.03
C GLU A 75 -5.15 25.14 0.25
N PRO A 76 -4.30 25.66 -0.67
CA PRO A 76 -2.85 25.66 -0.50
C PRO A 76 -2.38 26.35 0.79
N GLY A 77 -3.12 27.37 1.24
CA GLY A 77 -2.89 28.09 2.50
C GLY A 77 -2.92 27.19 3.75
N LYS A 78 -3.70 26.09 3.71
CA LYS A 78 -3.87 25.15 4.82
C LYS A 78 -2.82 24.04 4.84
N ARG A 79 -2.03 23.91 3.77
CA ARG A 79 -0.92 22.94 3.67
C ARG A 79 0.30 23.42 4.45
N TYR A 80 1.31 22.55 4.54
CA TYR A 80 2.62 22.97 5.04
C TYR A 80 3.18 24.07 4.15
N ALA A 81 3.79 25.08 4.77
CA ALA A 81 4.29 26.23 4.02
C ALA A 81 5.49 25.86 3.14
N ASN A 82 6.22 24.79 3.48
CA ASN A 82 7.30 24.21 2.70
C ASN A 82 7.54 22.76 3.14
N VAL A 83 8.36 22.02 2.38
CA VAL A 83 8.72 20.62 2.68
C VAL A 83 9.48 20.48 4.00
N GLY A 84 10.24 21.50 4.42
CA GLY A 84 10.94 21.49 5.71
C GLY A 84 9.99 21.40 6.90
N GLN A 85 8.85 22.11 6.86
CA GLN A 85 7.82 22.00 7.89
C GLN A 85 7.15 20.61 7.92
N LEU A 86 6.94 20.00 6.75
CA LEU A 86 6.44 18.62 6.69
C LEU A 86 7.45 17.64 7.29
N LEU A 87 8.74 17.79 6.94
CA LEU A 87 9.81 16.96 7.47
C LEU A 87 9.92 17.08 8.99
N GLU A 88 9.82 18.29 9.55
CA GLU A 88 9.83 18.52 11.00
C GLU A 88 8.67 17.77 11.70
N GLN A 89 7.47 17.78 11.11
CA GLN A 89 6.34 17.05 11.68
C GLN A 89 6.53 15.54 11.60
N LEU A 90 7.10 15.03 10.49
CA LEU A 90 7.43 13.61 10.34
C LEU A 90 8.49 13.16 11.34
N GLN A 91 9.51 13.98 11.58
CA GLN A 91 10.52 13.72 12.60
C GLN A 91 9.91 13.68 14.01
N LYS A 92 9.05 14.64 14.35
CA LYS A 92 8.33 14.64 15.65
C LYS A 92 7.47 13.39 15.82
N PHE A 93 6.77 12.97 14.76
CA PHE A 93 5.99 11.74 14.75
C PHE A 93 6.89 10.50 14.94
N GLU A 94 8.02 10.43 14.24
CA GLU A 94 9.00 9.34 14.37
C GLU A 94 9.56 9.26 15.79
N GLU A 95 9.95 10.39 16.37
CA GLU A 95 10.44 10.45 17.76
C GLU A 95 9.38 9.96 18.74
N LYS A 96 8.13 10.40 18.59
CA LYS A 96 7.00 9.95 19.41
C LYS A 96 6.82 8.43 19.33
N MET A 97 6.85 7.86 18.12
CA MET A 97 6.75 6.42 17.91
C MET A 97 7.93 5.66 18.51
N ARG A 98 9.14 6.18 18.37
CA ARG A 98 10.35 5.60 18.97
C ARG A 98 10.23 5.57 20.49
N PHE A 99 9.76 6.65 21.12
CA PHE A 99 9.55 6.69 22.57
C PHE A 99 8.47 5.69 23.03
N GLN A 100 7.34 5.58 22.33
CA GLN A 100 6.29 4.60 22.64
C GLN A 100 6.79 3.16 22.53
N LEU A 101 7.54 2.84 21.46
CA LEU A 101 8.11 1.51 21.26
C LEU A 101 9.17 1.17 22.34
N LEU A 102 10.00 2.14 22.73
CA LEU A 102 10.97 1.97 23.80
C LEU A 102 10.30 1.77 25.17
N ASP A 103 9.19 2.46 25.45
CA ASP A 103 8.41 2.29 26.68
C ASP A 103 7.73 0.91 26.73
N GLU A 104 7.12 0.46 25.64
CA GLU A 104 6.57 -0.90 25.52
C GLU A 104 7.65 -1.99 25.74
N LEU A 105 8.84 -1.82 25.14
CA LEU A 105 9.96 -2.74 25.31
C LEU A 105 10.53 -2.73 26.75
N GLN A 106 10.46 -1.59 27.44
CA GLN A 106 10.85 -1.49 28.86
C GLN A 106 9.79 -2.07 29.79
N GLY A 107 8.50 -1.94 29.46
CA GLY A 107 7.38 -2.59 30.15
C GLY A 107 7.46 -4.12 30.10
N LEU A 108 7.85 -4.68 28.95
CA LEU A 108 8.12 -6.10 28.77
C LEU A 108 9.25 -6.64 29.67
N LYS A 109 10.27 -5.82 29.95
CA LYS A 109 11.38 -6.20 30.86
C LYS A 109 11.00 -6.15 32.34
N ARG A 110 10.07 -5.27 32.74
CA ARG A 110 9.59 -5.18 34.13
C ARG A 110 8.59 -6.29 34.51
N GLY A 111 7.87 -6.84 33.53
CA GLY A 111 6.94 -7.97 33.73
C GLY A 111 7.61 -9.36 33.79
N THR A 112 8.92 -9.47 33.58
CA THR A 112 9.64 -10.74 33.41
C THR A 112 10.56 -11.07 34.61
N SER A 113 10.00 -11.02 35.82
CA SER A 113 10.63 -11.61 37.02
C SER A 113 9.79 -12.74 37.59
N MET A 114 9.31 -13.66 36.74
CA MET A 114 9.17 -15.06 37.11
C MET A 114 9.11 -15.92 35.84
N ILE A 115 9.89 -17.00 35.86
CA ILE A 115 10.00 -18.09 34.87
C ILE A 115 11.00 -17.85 33.72
N LEU A 116 12.10 -18.61 33.84
CA LEU A 116 13.29 -18.70 33.00
C LEU A 116 13.14 -19.84 31.97
N GLY A 117 13.57 -19.64 30.72
CA GLY A 117 13.76 -20.72 29.74
C GLY A 117 13.83 -20.25 28.28
N PRO A 118 14.98 -20.36 27.58
CA PRO A 118 15.27 -19.59 26.36
C PRO A 118 14.91 -20.34 25.07
N THR A 119 14.28 -19.64 24.12
CA THR A 119 14.56 -19.58 22.67
C THR A 119 13.28 -19.36 21.86
N GLY A 120 13.30 -18.33 20.99
CA GLY A 120 12.40 -18.23 19.85
C GLY A 120 11.28 -17.20 19.94
N PHE A 121 11.61 -15.91 19.82
CA PHE A 121 10.63 -14.94 19.33
C PHE A 121 11.30 -13.91 18.42
N LEU A 122 11.25 -14.15 17.11
CA LEU A 122 11.49 -13.10 16.12
C LEU A 122 10.39 -13.20 15.05
N GLY A 123 9.18 -12.78 15.44
CA GLY A 123 8.08 -12.51 14.51
C GLY A 123 8.27 -11.18 13.77
N LYS A 124 7.34 -10.86 12.86
CA LYS A 124 7.32 -9.73 11.90
C LYS A 124 7.74 -8.35 12.46
N ARG A 125 7.61 -8.13 13.77
CA ARG A 125 8.13 -6.94 14.49
C ARG A 125 9.66 -6.80 14.45
N GLY A 126 10.40 -7.92 14.44
CA GLY A 126 11.86 -7.92 14.35
C GLY A 126 12.39 -7.46 12.99
N VAL A 127 11.62 -7.70 11.92
CA VAL A 127 11.97 -7.24 10.57
C VAL A 127 11.79 -5.72 10.45
N ILE A 128 10.76 -5.16 11.08
CA ILE A 128 10.53 -3.71 11.14
C ILE A 128 11.64 -3.02 11.95
N VAL A 129 12.04 -3.60 13.09
CA VAL A 129 13.15 -3.07 13.90
C VAL A 129 14.47 -3.11 13.12
N LEU A 130 14.72 -4.17 12.35
CA LEU A 130 15.91 -4.27 11.50
C LEU A 130 15.89 -3.21 10.38
N PHE A 131 14.72 -2.96 9.78
CA PHE A 131 14.55 -1.96 8.73
C PHE A 131 14.76 -0.52 9.24
N VAL A 132 14.24 -0.23 10.44
CA VAL A 132 14.44 1.06 11.12
C VAL A 132 15.90 1.24 11.52
N LEU A 133 16.57 0.19 11.99
CA LEU A 133 18.01 0.26 12.31
C LEU A 133 18.87 0.54 11.05
N VAL A 134 18.55 -0.09 9.91
CA VAL A 134 19.27 0.17 8.66
C VAL A 134 19.01 1.60 8.15
N ALA A 135 17.78 2.10 8.26
CA ALA A 135 17.46 3.49 7.91
C ALA A 135 18.20 4.50 8.81
N LEU A 136 18.30 4.25 10.11
CA LEU A 136 19.05 5.09 11.05
C LEU A 136 20.56 5.15 10.75
N VAL A 137 21.15 4.04 10.31
CA VAL A 137 22.57 4.01 9.90
C VAL A 137 22.80 4.86 8.65
N LEU A 138 21.89 4.79 7.67
CA LEU A 138 22.01 5.58 6.43
C LEU A 138 21.82 7.08 6.67
N VAL A 139 20.91 7.46 7.57
CA VAL A 139 20.71 8.86 7.99
C VAL A 139 21.93 9.38 8.78
N GLY A 140 22.52 8.54 9.64
CA GLY A 140 23.75 8.89 10.36
C GLY A 140 24.95 9.14 9.43
N ILE A 141 25.13 8.29 8.42
CA ILE A 141 26.20 8.46 7.41
C ILE A 141 25.95 9.71 6.55
N GLY A 142 24.69 9.94 6.13
CA GLY A 142 24.31 11.15 5.39
C GLY A 142 24.53 12.44 6.19
N GLY A 143 24.15 12.42 7.47
CA GLY A 143 24.38 13.55 8.38
C GLY A 143 25.86 13.83 8.63
N TRP A 144 26.68 12.79 8.79
CA TRP A 144 28.14 12.94 8.98
C TRP A 144 28.83 13.54 7.75
N MET A 145 28.39 13.18 6.54
CA MET A 145 28.90 13.77 5.29
C MET A 145 28.50 15.24 5.09
N LEU A 146 27.34 15.65 5.61
CA LEU A 146 26.86 17.04 5.57
C LEU A 146 27.51 17.95 6.62
N LEU A 147 27.94 17.37 7.75
CA LEU A 147 28.56 18.12 8.85
C LEU A 147 30.08 18.28 8.73
N ASN A 148 30.73 17.52 7.85
CA ASN A 148 32.18 17.62 7.59
C ASN A 148 32.45 17.96 6.11
N PRO A 149 32.26 19.22 5.68
CA PRO A 149 32.69 19.64 4.35
C PRO A 149 34.22 19.55 4.24
N VAL A 150 34.70 18.92 3.15
CA VAL A 150 36.13 18.87 2.80
C VAL A 150 36.66 20.30 2.65
N ALA A 151 37.73 20.62 3.37
CA ALA A 151 38.31 21.97 3.42
C ALA A 151 38.72 22.48 2.02
N GLU A 152 38.27 23.69 1.66
CA GLU A 152 38.69 24.39 0.46
C GLU A 152 40.14 24.90 0.58
N PRO A 153 40.91 24.94 -0.54
CA PRO A 153 42.25 25.50 -0.57
C PRO A 153 42.24 27.04 -0.42
N PRO A 154 43.31 27.65 0.10
CA PRO A 154 43.32 29.07 0.47
C PRO A 154 43.30 30.02 -0.74
N ALA A 155 42.67 31.17 -0.53
CA ALA A 155 42.38 32.23 -1.51
C ALA A 155 43.63 33.01 -2.00
N PRO A 156 43.56 33.68 -3.17
CA PRO A 156 44.65 34.46 -3.71
C PRO A 156 44.76 35.86 -3.07
N ILE A 157 45.99 36.37 -3.05
CA ILE A 157 46.41 37.62 -2.40
C ILE A 157 46.01 38.84 -3.26
N ASP A 158 45.32 39.81 -2.67
CA ASP A 158 45.01 41.11 -3.29
C ASP A 158 46.22 42.08 -3.26
N SER A 159 46.33 42.91 -4.29
CA SER A 159 47.25 44.05 -4.40
C SER A 159 46.49 45.34 -4.78
N PRO A 160 47.05 46.54 -4.53
CA PRO A 160 46.31 47.59 -3.82
C PRO A 160 45.74 48.74 -4.67
N ALA A 161 44.96 49.57 -3.96
CA ALA A 161 44.13 50.72 -4.35
C ALA A 161 44.79 51.85 -5.16
N THR A 162 43.95 52.67 -5.81
CA THR A 162 44.19 54.10 -6.16
C THR A 162 42.85 54.83 -6.41
N PRO A 163 42.79 56.19 -6.34
CA PRO A 163 41.72 56.90 -5.63
C PRO A 163 40.85 57.80 -6.53
N ALA A 164 39.72 58.29 -5.98
CA ALA A 164 38.85 59.31 -6.56
C ALA A 164 39.53 60.69 -6.71
N PRO A 165 39.07 61.54 -7.66
CA PRO A 165 38.54 62.88 -7.28
C PRO A 165 37.48 63.42 -8.30
N PRO A 166 37.08 64.72 -8.32
CA PRO A 166 36.16 65.39 -7.38
C PRO A 166 34.98 66.13 -8.08
N ALA A 167 34.20 66.88 -7.28
CA ALA A 167 32.93 67.59 -7.56
C ALA A 167 33.00 68.82 -8.51
N ASP A 168 31.87 69.21 -9.14
CA ASP A 168 31.25 70.55 -8.94
C ASP A 168 29.96 70.83 -9.78
N ALA A 169 29.00 71.46 -9.08
CA ALA A 169 28.12 72.61 -9.39
C ALA A 169 27.20 72.75 -10.64
N ALA A 170 25.93 73.12 -10.29
CA ALA A 170 25.07 74.19 -10.84
C ALA A 170 24.01 73.88 -11.93
N GLY A 171 22.76 74.34 -11.67
CA GLY A 171 21.88 74.89 -12.72
C GLY A 171 20.38 74.51 -12.73
N ASP A 172 19.60 75.15 -11.85
CA ASP A 172 18.41 75.98 -12.16
C ASP A 172 17.09 75.43 -12.79
N ARG A 173 15.96 75.96 -12.25
CA ARG A 173 14.55 76.05 -12.74
C ARG A 173 13.79 74.75 -13.09
N GLY A 174 12.53 74.52 -12.71
CA GLY A 174 11.47 75.32 -12.11
C GLY A 174 10.14 74.55 -12.20
N ASP A 175 9.18 75.00 -11.39
CA ASP A 175 7.72 74.82 -11.47
C ASP A 175 6.98 73.60 -10.88
N ALA A 176 6.17 73.96 -9.88
CA ALA A 176 4.76 73.60 -9.62
C ALA A 176 4.41 72.32 -8.82
N SER A 177 4.36 72.54 -7.50
CA SER A 177 3.53 71.93 -6.43
C SER A 177 2.01 71.80 -6.77
N PRO A 178 1.14 71.34 -5.83
CA PRO A 178 1.12 70.10 -5.01
C PRO A 178 -0.32 69.51 -4.90
N VAL A 179 -0.57 68.61 -3.94
CA VAL A 179 -1.73 68.50 -3.00
C VAL A 179 -1.81 67.02 -2.56
N ALA A 180 -1.20 66.64 -1.42
CA ALA A 180 -1.62 66.76 -0.02
C ALA A 180 -2.47 65.57 0.49
N SER A 181 -1.85 64.76 1.36
CA SER A 181 -2.47 63.93 2.41
C SER A 181 -2.84 64.82 3.62
N PRO A 182 -3.19 64.33 4.84
CA PRO A 182 -3.90 63.14 5.38
C PRO A 182 -5.03 63.66 6.36
N PRO A 183 -5.37 63.16 7.58
CA PRO A 183 -5.04 61.94 8.36
C PRO A 183 -6.22 61.27 9.13
N ALA A 184 -5.82 60.31 9.98
CA ALA A 184 -6.51 59.39 10.88
C ALA A 184 -7.49 59.96 11.94
N THR A 185 -8.32 59.10 12.55
CA THR A 185 -8.52 58.98 14.03
C THR A 185 -9.47 57.83 14.45
N GLU A 186 -9.00 57.02 15.41
CA GLU A 186 -9.60 56.57 16.69
C GLU A 186 -11.04 55.99 16.85
N GLY A 187 -11.08 54.73 17.35
CA GLY A 187 -11.76 54.35 18.62
C GLY A 187 -13.28 54.04 18.64
N PRO A 188 -13.85 53.63 19.79
CA PRO A 188 -14.13 52.22 20.15
C PRO A 188 -15.61 51.92 20.51
N ALA A 189 -16.02 50.64 20.59
CA ALA A 189 -16.95 50.09 21.61
C ALA A 189 -17.49 48.67 21.29
N ALA A 190 -17.58 47.84 22.33
CA ALA A 190 -18.42 46.65 22.47
C ALA A 190 -19.33 46.86 23.71
N PRO A 191 -20.10 45.87 24.22
CA PRO A 191 -21.22 45.04 23.72
C PRO A 191 -22.52 45.44 24.54
N PRO A 192 -23.53 44.62 24.97
CA PRO A 192 -23.86 43.18 24.79
C PRO A 192 -25.37 42.83 24.54
N THR A 193 -25.68 41.53 24.44
CA THR A 193 -26.68 40.77 25.24
C THR A 193 -27.62 39.82 24.45
N ALA A 194 -27.81 38.62 25.03
CA ALA A 194 -29.06 37.84 25.12
C ALA A 194 -29.19 36.51 24.35
N ALA A 195 -28.90 35.43 25.10
CA ALA A 195 -29.83 34.36 25.51
C ALA A 195 -30.31 33.27 24.52
N ALA A 196 -30.08 32.02 24.95
CA ALA A 196 -30.61 30.75 24.46
C ALA A 196 -32.11 30.56 24.83
N PRO A 197 -32.80 29.47 24.38
CA PRO A 197 -32.66 28.16 25.05
C PRO A 197 -32.70 26.92 24.12
N PRO A 198 -32.36 25.71 24.65
CA PRO A 198 -32.51 24.43 23.96
C PRO A 198 -33.85 23.75 24.32
N VAL A 199 -34.42 22.98 23.38
CA VAL A 199 -35.55 22.07 23.66
C VAL A 199 -35.05 20.63 23.59
N ALA A 200 -35.14 19.97 24.74
CA ALA A 200 -35.03 18.53 24.91
C ALA A 200 -36.38 17.86 24.65
N VAL A 201 -36.39 16.69 24.02
CA VAL A 201 -37.47 15.71 24.15
C VAL A 201 -36.87 14.35 24.39
N ALA A 202 -37.14 13.83 25.58
CA ALA A 202 -36.91 12.47 26.02
C ALA A 202 -38.13 11.60 25.70
N VAL A 203 -37.90 10.34 25.31
CA VAL A 203 -38.87 9.23 25.46
C VAL A 203 -38.07 7.94 25.74
N PRO A 204 -38.54 7.03 26.61
CA PRO A 204 -37.69 6.25 27.51
C PRO A 204 -37.39 4.82 27.08
N VAL A 205 -36.38 4.28 27.78
CA VAL A 205 -35.95 2.88 27.84
C VAL A 205 -36.97 2.03 28.61
N GLU A 206 -37.35 0.89 28.05
CA GLU A 206 -38.00 -0.20 28.79
C GLU A 206 -37.27 -1.53 28.51
N LYS A 207 -37.08 -2.33 29.56
CA LYS A 207 -36.48 -3.67 29.60
C LYS A 207 -37.17 -4.43 30.75
N PRO A 208 -37.11 -5.77 30.84
CA PRO A 208 -37.48 -6.79 29.85
C PRO A 208 -38.52 -7.78 30.43
N ALA A 209 -39.28 -8.48 29.60
CA ALA A 209 -40.19 -9.55 30.05
C ALA A 209 -39.91 -10.89 29.37
N LYS A 210 -39.43 -11.82 30.20
CA LYS A 210 -39.55 -13.29 30.25
C LYS A 210 -39.88 -14.10 28.98
N GLU A 211 -39.00 -15.07 28.74
CA GLU A 211 -39.28 -16.36 28.09
C GLU A 211 -40.59 -17.00 28.55
N SER A 212 -41.36 -17.50 27.58
CA SER A 212 -42.17 -18.71 27.75
C SER A 212 -42.33 -19.40 26.40
N ALA A 213 -41.97 -20.68 26.39
CA ALA A 213 -42.10 -21.60 25.27
C ALA A 213 -43.56 -22.05 25.08
N ALA A 214 -44.04 -22.11 23.84
CA ALA A 214 -45.13 -23.00 23.46
C ALA A 214 -45.23 -23.20 21.93
N ALA A 215 -45.00 -24.46 21.53
CA ALA A 215 -45.72 -25.25 20.54
C ALA A 215 -46.05 -24.65 19.14
N ALA A 216 -45.32 -25.17 18.15
CA ALA A 216 -45.66 -25.14 16.73
C ALA A 216 -46.87 -26.06 16.39
N LYS A 217 -47.76 -25.59 15.52
CA LYS A 217 -48.44 -26.36 14.46
C LYS A 217 -48.80 -25.45 13.26
N PRO A 218 -48.92 -25.99 12.04
CA PRO A 218 -48.64 -25.26 10.81
C PRO A 218 -49.87 -24.56 10.21
N GLY A 219 -49.75 -23.26 9.96
CA GLY A 219 -50.70 -22.47 9.18
C GLY A 219 -50.19 -22.24 7.76
N THR A 220 -50.98 -22.66 6.78
CA THR A 220 -50.80 -22.46 5.34
C THR A 220 -50.55 -20.99 4.98
N ALA A 221 -49.34 -20.66 4.54
CA ALA A 221 -48.99 -19.37 3.94
C ALA A 221 -48.69 -19.54 2.44
N LYS A 222 -49.39 -18.75 1.64
CA LYS A 222 -49.31 -18.60 0.17
C LYS A 222 -47.90 -18.13 -0.27
N PRO A 223 -47.33 -18.62 -1.39
CA PRO A 223 -46.09 -18.08 -1.95
C PRO A 223 -46.23 -16.60 -2.40
N PRO A 224 -45.12 -15.84 -2.44
CA PRO A 224 -45.11 -14.38 -2.37
C PRO A 224 -45.51 -13.71 -3.69
N GLU A 225 -46.17 -12.56 -3.58
CA GLU A 225 -46.44 -11.65 -4.69
C GLU A 225 -45.15 -10.90 -5.03
N ALA A 226 -44.66 -11.10 -6.25
CA ALA A 226 -43.45 -10.47 -6.78
C ALA A 226 -43.63 -8.94 -6.88
N PRO A 227 -42.63 -8.11 -6.53
CA PRO A 227 -42.65 -6.71 -6.92
C PRO A 227 -42.51 -6.60 -8.45
N ALA A 228 -43.35 -5.77 -9.05
CA ALA A 228 -43.45 -5.55 -10.48
C ALA A 228 -42.08 -5.24 -11.12
N THR A 229 -41.70 -6.07 -12.10
CA THR A 229 -40.57 -5.83 -12.99
C THR A 229 -40.93 -4.76 -14.01
N THR A 230 -40.19 -3.65 -14.00
CA THR A 230 -40.16 -2.68 -15.11
C THR A 230 -39.69 -3.40 -16.38
N PRO A 231 -40.33 -3.22 -17.55
CA PRO A 231 -39.92 -3.94 -18.76
C PRO A 231 -38.51 -3.55 -19.18
N ALA A 232 -37.61 -4.54 -19.23
CA ALA A 232 -36.24 -4.38 -19.66
C ALA A 232 -36.17 -3.99 -21.15
N LYS A 233 -35.25 -3.07 -21.48
CA LYS A 233 -34.88 -2.77 -22.88
C LYS A 233 -34.38 -4.05 -23.57
N PRO A 234 -34.70 -4.31 -24.85
CA PRO A 234 -34.24 -5.51 -25.55
C PRO A 234 -32.70 -5.55 -25.58
N GLY A 235 -32.11 -6.61 -25.00
CA GLY A 235 -30.67 -6.90 -25.08
C GLY A 235 -29.84 -6.66 -23.81
N VAL A 236 -30.43 -6.17 -22.70
CA VAL A 236 -29.71 -5.98 -21.43
C VAL A 236 -30.14 -7.08 -20.45
N ASP A 237 -29.17 -7.80 -19.85
CA ASP A 237 -29.44 -8.79 -18.81
C ASP A 237 -30.23 -8.12 -17.66
N PRO A 238 -31.43 -8.61 -17.29
CA PRO A 238 -32.23 -8.00 -16.23
C PRO A 238 -31.50 -7.93 -14.88
N ALA A 239 -30.52 -8.82 -14.64
CA ALA A 239 -29.70 -8.81 -13.44
C ALA A 239 -28.66 -7.67 -13.39
N ALA A 240 -28.36 -7.02 -14.52
CA ALA A 240 -27.27 -6.05 -14.61
C ALA A 240 -27.50 -4.80 -13.74
N ALA A 241 -28.72 -4.24 -13.79
CA ALA A 241 -29.07 -3.06 -12.99
C ALA A 241 -29.04 -3.38 -11.49
N ASP A 242 -29.60 -4.54 -11.10
CA ASP A 242 -29.62 -4.99 -9.71
C ASP A 242 -28.20 -5.26 -9.18
N LEU A 243 -27.31 -5.83 -10.00
CA LEU A 243 -25.92 -6.06 -9.65
C LEU A 243 -25.17 -4.73 -9.45
N GLU A 244 -25.42 -3.74 -10.30
CA GLU A 244 -24.80 -2.42 -10.18
C GLU A 244 -25.21 -1.73 -8.87
N VAL A 245 -26.49 -1.79 -8.52
CA VAL A 245 -27.00 -1.28 -7.23
C VAL A 245 -26.32 -1.99 -6.06
N ALA A 246 -26.24 -3.32 -6.10
CA ALA A 246 -25.59 -4.11 -5.06
C ALA A 246 -24.09 -3.75 -4.92
N ARG A 247 -23.38 -3.56 -6.04
CA ARG A 247 -21.97 -3.11 -6.07
C ARG A 247 -21.82 -1.71 -5.49
N GLY A 248 -22.67 -0.77 -5.88
CA GLY A 248 -22.66 0.59 -5.33
C GLY A 248 -22.84 0.61 -3.81
N LYS A 249 -23.72 -0.26 -3.28
CA LYS A 249 -23.88 -0.44 -1.82
C LYS A 249 -22.63 -1.04 -1.18
N PHE A 250 -21.99 -2.01 -1.82
CA PHE A 250 -20.73 -2.58 -1.33
C PHE A 250 -19.63 -1.52 -1.26
N ASP A 251 -19.48 -0.72 -2.31
CA ASP A 251 -18.48 0.36 -2.38
C ASP A 251 -18.76 1.46 -1.35
N ALA A 252 -20.04 1.72 -1.05
CA ALA A 252 -20.49 2.57 0.05
C ALA A 252 -20.33 1.93 1.45
N LYS A 253 -19.72 0.75 1.57
CA LYS A 253 -19.56 -0.05 2.79
C LYS A 253 -20.86 -0.47 3.48
N LEU A 254 -21.98 -0.46 2.76
CA LEU A 254 -23.28 -0.96 3.22
C LEU A 254 -23.35 -2.48 3.02
N PHE A 255 -22.42 -3.21 3.64
CA PHE A 255 -22.18 -4.63 3.35
C PHE A 255 -23.39 -5.53 3.61
N ASP A 256 -24.18 -5.26 4.65
CA ASP A 256 -25.42 -6.01 4.91
C ASP A 256 -26.46 -5.81 3.80
N GLN A 257 -26.60 -4.58 3.29
CA GLN A 257 -27.52 -4.29 2.19
C GLN A 257 -27.00 -4.88 0.88
N ALA A 258 -25.70 -4.75 0.61
CA ALA A 258 -25.06 -5.35 -0.56
C ALA A 258 -25.19 -6.89 -0.56
N LEU A 259 -25.04 -7.52 0.62
CA LEU A 259 -25.27 -8.96 0.78
C LEU A 259 -26.73 -9.34 0.52
N SER A 260 -27.67 -8.56 1.06
CA SER A 260 -29.10 -8.78 0.85
C SER A 260 -29.46 -8.71 -0.64
N ASP A 261 -29.02 -7.65 -1.32
CA ASP A 261 -29.27 -7.46 -2.75
C ASP A 261 -28.60 -8.55 -3.60
N ALA A 262 -27.34 -8.90 -3.29
CA ALA A 262 -26.64 -9.97 -3.99
C ALA A 262 -27.37 -11.32 -3.86
N ARG A 263 -27.89 -11.65 -2.67
CA ARG A 263 -28.71 -12.86 -2.45
C ARG A 263 -30.04 -12.82 -3.20
N ALA A 264 -30.70 -11.66 -3.22
CA ALA A 264 -31.93 -11.47 -3.99
C ALA A 264 -31.69 -11.69 -5.48
N LEU A 265 -30.57 -11.17 -6.00
CA LEU A 265 -30.17 -11.35 -7.40
C LEU A 265 -29.89 -12.83 -7.72
N ILE A 266 -29.15 -13.53 -6.87
CA ILE A 266 -28.88 -14.98 -7.02
C ILE A 266 -30.19 -15.78 -7.07
N ALA A 267 -31.17 -15.42 -6.22
CA ALA A 267 -32.47 -16.09 -6.17
C ALA A 267 -33.35 -15.76 -7.38
N ALA A 268 -33.35 -14.51 -7.84
CA ALA A 268 -34.16 -14.04 -8.96
C ALA A 268 -33.61 -14.51 -10.32
N TYR A 269 -32.28 -14.55 -10.47
CA TYR A 269 -31.60 -14.83 -11.74
C TYR A 269 -30.51 -15.91 -11.62
N PRO A 270 -30.83 -17.14 -11.15
CA PRO A 270 -29.84 -18.19 -10.87
C PRO A 270 -29.09 -18.72 -12.11
N ALA A 271 -29.61 -18.44 -13.32
CA ALA A 271 -29.03 -18.82 -14.60
C ALA A 271 -28.42 -17.64 -15.36
N SER A 272 -28.43 -16.43 -14.79
CA SER A 272 -27.80 -15.27 -15.43
C SER A 272 -26.29 -15.47 -15.54
N PRO A 273 -25.64 -15.02 -16.63
CA PRO A 273 -24.18 -14.98 -16.72
C PRO A 273 -23.52 -14.12 -15.63
N LEU A 274 -24.28 -13.21 -15.00
CA LEU A 274 -23.84 -12.36 -13.89
C LEU A 274 -24.04 -13.00 -12.51
N ALA A 275 -24.60 -14.22 -12.44
CA ALA A 275 -24.81 -14.92 -11.18
C ALA A 275 -23.49 -15.10 -10.41
N LEU A 276 -22.39 -15.40 -11.10
CA LEU A 276 -21.07 -15.51 -10.48
C LEU A 276 -20.64 -14.21 -9.79
N ASP A 277 -20.84 -13.07 -10.44
CA ASP A 277 -20.50 -11.76 -9.88
C ASP A 277 -21.33 -11.45 -8.62
N ALA A 278 -22.60 -11.85 -8.60
CA ALA A 278 -23.46 -11.71 -7.42
C ALA A 278 -23.03 -12.66 -6.28
N HIS A 279 -22.69 -13.91 -6.59
CA HIS A 279 -22.13 -14.83 -5.60
C HIS A 279 -20.82 -14.29 -5.00
N TYR A 280 -19.93 -13.73 -5.83
CA TYR A 280 -18.71 -13.07 -5.36
C TYR A 280 -19.00 -11.90 -4.45
N LEU A 281 -19.94 -11.04 -4.85
CA LEU A 281 -20.33 -9.88 -4.07
C LEU A 281 -20.87 -10.31 -2.70
N ALA A 282 -21.71 -11.35 -2.65
CA ALA A 282 -22.19 -11.92 -1.40
C ALA A 282 -21.05 -12.44 -0.52
N ALA A 283 -20.11 -13.22 -1.09
CA ALA A 283 -18.96 -13.76 -0.36
C ALA A 283 -18.04 -12.65 0.18
N LYS A 284 -17.78 -11.61 -0.62
CA LYS A 284 -17.00 -10.43 -0.20
C LYS A 284 -17.70 -9.65 0.90
N SER A 285 -19.01 -9.41 0.77
CA SER A 285 -19.80 -8.73 1.80
C SER A 285 -19.76 -9.49 3.13
N LEU A 286 -19.89 -10.81 3.12
CA LEU A 286 -19.76 -11.65 4.32
C LEU A 286 -18.37 -11.51 4.94
N ALA A 287 -17.30 -11.54 4.14
CA ALA A 287 -15.94 -11.36 4.63
C ALA A 287 -15.75 -9.96 5.26
N SER A 288 -16.26 -8.92 4.62
CA SER A 288 -16.20 -7.53 5.11
C SER A 288 -17.00 -7.29 6.40
N LEU A 289 -18.04 -8.09 6.65
CA LEU A 289 -18.81 -8.10 7.90
C LEU A 289 -18.13 -8.88 9.04
N GLY A 290 -16.96 -9.48 8.80
CA GLY A 290 -16.30 -10.36 9.77
C GLY A 290 -16.93 -11.76 9.86
N ARG A 291 -17.88 -12.09 8.98
CA ARG A 291 -18.58 -13.38 8.92
C ARG A 291 -17.76 -14.40 8.13
N GLY A 292 -16.52 -14.62 8.55
CA GLY A 292 -15.50 -15.38 7.80
C GLY A 292 -15.90 -16.82 7.46
N GLN A 293 -16.57 -17.53 8.37
CA GLN A 293 -17.03 -18.91 8.13
C GLN A 293 -18.12 -18.98 7.04
N GLU A 294 -19.06 -18.03 7.04
CA GLU A 294 -20.07 -17.95 6.00
C GLU A 294 -19.47 -17.53 4.66
N ALA A 295 -18.48 -16.62 4.67
CA ALA A 295 -17.74 -16.23 3.48
C ALA A 295 -16.98 -17.42 2.86
N ILE A 296 -16.33 -18.25 3.69
CA ILE A 296 -15.70 -19.52 3.26
C ILE A 296 -16.73 -20.41 2.57
N GLY A 297 -17.89 -20.63 3.19
CA GLY A 297 -18.98 -21.41 2.58
C GLY A 297 -19.43 -20.86 1.22
N ALA A 298 -19.57 -19.54 1.11
CA ALA A 298 -19.94 -18.89 -0.15
C ALA A 298 -18.87 -19.07 -1.24
N TYR A 299 -17.57 -18.98 -0.90
CA TYR A 299 -16.49 -19.25 -1.85
C TYR A 299 -16.41 -20.73 -2.27
N VAL A 300 -16.74 -21.67 -1.38
CA VAL A 300 -16.85 -23.10 -1.71
C VAL A 300 -18.02 -23.33 -2.68
N GLU A 301 -19.15 -22.67 -2.47
CA GLU A 301 -20.30 -22.75 -3.38
C GLU A 301 -19.96 -22.23 -4.77
N ILE A 302 -19.24 -21.10 -4.86
CA ILE A 302 -18.74 -20.56 -6.14
C ILE A 302 -17.91 -21.61 -6.88
N GLN A 303 -16.95 -22.22 -6.19
CA GLN A 303 -16.10 -23.24 -6.79
C GLN A 303 -16.91 -24.45 -7.25
N ALA A 304 -17.91 -24.89 -6.47
CA ALA A 304 -18.73 -26.04 -6.83
C ALA A 304 -19.61 -25.78 -8.06
N ARG A 305 -20.18 -24.57 -8.16
CA ARG A 305 -21.16 -24.20 -9.19
C ARG A 305 -20.53 -23.70 -10.49
N PHE A 306 -19.34 -23.08 -10.41
CA PHE A 306 -18.68 -22.41 -11.53
C PHE A 306 -17.30 -23.01 -11.86
N LYS A 307 -17.13 -24.34 -11.71
CA LYS A 307 -15.84 -25.05 -11.93
C LYS A 307 -15.14 -24.74 -13.27
N GLY A 308 -15.92 -24.45 -14.32
CA GLY A 308 -15.40 -24.13 -15.65
C GLY A 308 -15.05 -22.65 -15.88
N ASP A 309 -15.41 -21.76 -14.94
CA ASP A 309 -15.12 -20.33 -15.07
C ASP A 309 -13.74 -20.01 -14.45
N PRO A 310 -12.81 -19.37 -15.19
CA PRO A 310 -11.50 -18.99 -14.68
C PRO A 310 -11.54 -18.14 -13.41
N ARG A 311 -12.64 -17.39 -13.19
CA ARG A 311 -12.84 -16.59 -11.99
C ARG A 311 -12.98 -17.46 -10.75
N ALA A 312 -13.48 -18.70 -10.81
CA ALA A 312 -13.58 -19.59 -9.66
C ALA A 312 -12.24 -19.85 -8.93
N ALA A 313 -11.11 -19.68 -9.64
CA ALA A 313 -9.77 -19.69 -9.05
C ALA A 313 -9.57 -18.59 -8.01
N GLU A 314 -10.16 -17.41 -8.20
CA GLU A 314 -10.17 -16.33 -7.22
C GLU A 314 -10.89 -16.76 -5.95
N ALA A 315 -12.03 -17.45 -6.05
CA ALA A 315 -12.81 -17.88 -4.88
C ALA A 315 -12.00 -18.89 -4.07
N ALA A 316 -11.35 -19.84 -4.74
CA ALA A 316 -10.45 -20.80 -4.10
C ALA A 316 -9.30 -20.09 -3.36
N PHE A 317 -8.70 -19.07 -3.98
CA PHE A 317 -7.67 -18.25 -3.34
C PHE A 317 -8.21 -17.48 -2.12
N GLN A 318 -9.36 -16.82 -2.24
CA GLN A 318 -9.96 -16.05 -1.13
C GLN A 318 -10.37 -16.95 0.03
N GLN A 319 -10.88 -18.16 -0.24
CA GLN A 319 -11.14 -19.17 0.78
C GLN A 319 -9.87 -19.49 1.57
N ALA A 320 -8.79 -19.84 0.87
CA ALA A 320 -7.52 -20.17 1.51
C ALA A 320 -6.97 -19.00 2.35
N LYS A 321 -7.12 -17.76 1.85
CA LYS A 321 -6.74 -16.54 2.57
C LYS A 321 -7.55 -16.33 3.85
N LEU A 322 -8.86 -16.57 3.82
CA LEU A 322 -9.72 -16.47 5.00
C LEU A 322 -9.37 -17.54 6.04
N VAL A 323 -9.05 -18.76 5.61
CA VAL A 323 -8.54 -19.81 6.50
C VAL A 323 -7.22 -19.36 7.13
N GLN A 324 -6.28 -18.85 6.33
CA GLN A 324 -4.99 -18.37 6.82
C GLN A 324 -5.11 -17.27 7.88
N ALA A 325 -6.12 -16.39 7.77
CA ALA A 325 -6.30 -15.24 8.66
C ALA A 325 -6.50 -15.58 10.14
N ALA A 326 -6.80 -16.84 10.48
CA ALA A 326 -6.84 -17.29 11.87
C ALA A 326 -5.45 -17.34 12.54
N ASP A 327 -4.35 -17.23 11.77
CA ASP A 327 -2.96 -17.11 12.23
C ASP A 327 -2.51 -18.18 13.24
N THR A 328 -3.09 -19.38 13.13
CA THR A 328 -2.66 -20.56 13.88
C THR A 328 -1.81 -21.48 12.99
N LYS A 329 -0.98 -22.32 13.60
CA LYS A 329 -0.25 -23.35 12.85
C LYS A 329 -1.18 -24.24 12.03
N LYS A 330 -2.31 -24.66 12.61
CA LYS A 330 -3.31 -25.53 11.95
C LYS A 330 -3.93 -24.83 10.73
N SER A 331 -4.31 -23.57 10.89
CA SER A 331 -4.88 -22.79 9.79
C SER A 331 -3.87 -22.50 8.69
N ALA A 332 -2.60 -22.29 9.03
CA ALA A 332 -1.53 -22.15 8.05
C ALA A 332 -1.30 -23.44 7.24
N ASP A 333 -1.32 -24.61 7.89
CA ASP A 333 -1.21 -25.90 7.20
C ASP A 333 -2.42 -26.19 6.30
N GLU A 334 -3.62 -25.81 6.74
CA GLU A 334 -4.84 -25.93 5.94
C GLU A 334 -4.84 -24.97 4.75
N ALA A 335 -4.50 -23.70 4.96
CA ALA A 335 -4.38 -22.71 3.90
C ALA A 335 -3.34 -23.12 2.85
N LYS A 336 -2.19 -23.66 3.26
CA LYS A 336 -1.15 -24.21 2.36
C LYS A 336 -1.71 -25.31 1.45
N ARG A 337 -2.56 -26.19 1.97
CA ARG A 337 -3.24 -27.24 1.17
C ARG A 337 -4.23 -26.63 0.19
N LEU A 338 -5.06 -25.69 0.64
CA LEU A 338 -6.05 -25.01 -0.21
C LEU A 338 -5.39 -24.21 -1.34
N TYR A 339 -4.27 -23.51 -1.06
CA TYR A 339 -3.51 -22.82 -2.10
C TYR A 339 -2.94 -23.80 -3.14
N ALA A 340 -2.41 -24.94 -2.70
CA ALA A 340 -1.92 -25.98 -3.60
C ALA A 340 -3.04 -26.58 -4.47
N GLU A 341 -4.19 -26.88 -3.87
CA GLU A 341 -5.37 -27.39 -4.56
C GLU A 341 -5.92 -26.38 -5.57
N SER A 342 -6.01 -25.10 -5.20
CA SER A 342 -6.37 -24.01 -6.11
C SER A 342 -5.43 -23.93 -7.30
N ALA A 343 -4.11 -24.00 -7.05
CA ALA A 343 -3.12 -23.97 -8.12
C ALA A 343 -3.17 -25.20 -9.05
N ALA A 344 -3.55 -26.37 -8.53
CA ALA A 344 -3.70 -27.59 -9.32
C ALA A 344 -5.01 -27.62 -10.13
N THR A 345 -6.09 -27.12 -9.55
CA THR A 345 -7.42 -27.11 -10.18
C THR A 345 -7.52 -26.11 -11.32
N TYR A 346 -6.85 -24.96 -11.20
CA TYR A 346 -6.93 -23.87 -12.17
C TYR A 346 -5.56 -23.55 -12.81
N PRO A 347 -4.91 -24.50 -13.49
CA PRO A 347 -3.47 -24.43 -13.76
C PRO A 347 -3.01 -23.24 -14.60
N ALA A 348 -3.89 -22.62 -15.38
CA ALA A 348 -3.62 -21.46 -16.23
C ALA A 348 -4.07 -20.12 -15.61
N SER A 349 -4.64 -20.11 -14.40
CA SER A 349 -5.18 -18.88 -13.80
C SER A 349 -4.08 -18.01 -13.16
N PRO A 350 -4.11 -16.68 -13.34
CA PRO A 350 -3.26 -15.75 -12.59
C PRO A 350 -3.45 -15.84 -11.06
N TRP A 351 -4.60 -16.35 -10.60
CA TRP A 351 -4.85 -16.62 -9.18
C TRP A 351 -4.06 -17.82 -8.66
N SER A 352 -3.71 -18.77 -9.53
CA SER A 352 -2.83 -19.88 -9.17
C SER A 352 -1.39 -19.42 -8.94
N ALA A 353 -0.90 -18.43 -9.70
CA ALA A 353 0.37 -17.79 -9.41
C ALA A 353 0.38 -17.14 -8.01
N ARG A 354 -0.70 -16.43 -7.66
CA ARG A 354 -0.90 -15.82 -6.33
C ARG A 354 -0.99 -16.88 -5.22
N ALA A 355 -1.69 -17.99 -5.49
CA ALA A 355 -1.82 -19.10 -4.55
C ALA A 355 -0.46 -19.76 -4.27
N LEU A 356 0.34 -20.03 -5.31
CA LEU A 356 1.69 -20.55 -5.15
C LEU A 356 2.60 -19.59 -4.38
N ALA A 357 2.50 -18.28 -4.64
CA ALA A 357 3.27 -17.27 -3.90
C ALA A 357 2.89 -17.28 -2.41
N ALA A 358 1.60 -17.32 -2.09
CA ALA A 358 1.12 -17.37 -0.71
C ALA A 358 1.53 -18.67 0.00
N LYS A 359 1.45 -19.81 -0.70
CA LYS A 359 1.95 -21.12 -0.23
C LYS A 359 3.44 -21.06 0.10
N ALA A 360 4.26 -20.49 -0.78
CA ALA A 360 5.71 -20.38 -0.59
C ALA A 360 6.07 -19.51 0.63
N GLU A 361 5.33 -18.43 0.88
CA GLU A 361 5.55 -17.58 2.06
C GLU A 361 5.23 -18.35 3.36
N ILE A 362 4.12 -19.11 3.41
CA ILE A 362 3.81 -19.96 4.56
C ILE A 362 4.93 -20.99 4.81
N GLU A 363 5.43 -21.63 3.74
CA GLU A 363 6.52 -22.60 3.84
C GLU A 363 7.81 -21.99 4.38
N ARG A 364 8.13 -20.76 3.97
CA ARG A 364 9.26 -19.96 4.49
C ARG A 364 9.07 -19.63 5.96
N GLU A 365 7.91 -19.09 6.34
CA GLU A 365 7.59 -18.73 7.73
C GLU A 365 7.70 -19.95 8.65
N GLN A 366 7.19 -21.10 8.20
CA GLN A 366 7.25 -22.37 8.92
C GLN A 366 8.62 -23.08 8.83
N ARG A 367 9.55 -22.58 8.00
CA ARG A 367 10.86 -23.20 7.72
C ARG A 367 10.75 -24.69 7.33
N VAL A 368 9.73 -25.03 6.55
CA VAL A 368 9.51 -26.40 6.07
C VAL A 368 10.62 -26.75 5.09
N THR A 369 11.16 -27.95 5.20
CA THR A 369 12.18 -28.47 4.30
C THR A 369 11.68 -29.72 3.56
N VAL A 370 12.23 -29.95 2.38
CA VAL A 370 11.92 -31.09 1.52
C VAL A 370 13.20 -31.62 0.89
N ARG A 371 13.26 -32.93 0.63
CA ARG A 371 14.36 -33.52 -0.12
C ARG A 371 14.16 -33.21 -1.61
N ASP A 372 15.05 -32.41 -2.18
CA ASP A 372 15.03 -32.06 -3.60
C ASP A 372 15.89 -33.07 -4.39
N GLY A 373 15.24 -33.77 -5.33
CA GLY A 373 15.90 -34.78 -6.15
C GLY A 373 16.87 -34.20 -7.18
N ALA A 374 16.62 -32.99 -7.68
CA ALA A 374 17.47 -32.34 -8.66
C ALA A 374 18.74 -31.76 -8.03
N LEU A 375 18.64 -31.25 -6.81
CA LEU A 375 19.77 -30.70 -6.06
C LEU A 375 20.50 -31.75 -5.22
N GLY A 376 19.88 -32.91 -4.98
CA GLY A 376 20.42 -33.98 -4.15
C GLY A 376 20.54 -33.61 -2.67
N ALA A 377 19.79 -32.61 -2.22
CA ALA A 377 19.91 -32.00 -0.90
C ALA A 377 18.55 -31.77 -0.24
N THR A 378 18.55 -31.59 1.08
CA THR A 378 17.38 -31.11 1.82
C THR A 378 17.37 -29.60 1.74
N VAL A 379 16.38 -29.04 1.06
CA VAL A 379 16.25 -27.59 0.81
C VAL A 379 14.94 -27.08 1.38
N PRO A 380 14.75 -25.76 1.54
CA PRO A 380 13.46 -25.22 1.97
C PRO A 380 12.35 -25.56 0.96
N ALA A 381 11.18 -25.99 1.44
CA ALA A 381 10.05 -26.37 0.57
C ALA A 381 9.58 -25.23 -0.34
N ALA A 382 9.72 -23.99 0.13
CA ALA A 382 9.42 -22.80 -0.65
C ALA A 382 10.25 -22.70 -1.94
N LEU A 383 11.47 -23.27 -1.99
CA LEU A 383 12.29 -23.32 -3.21
C LEU A 383 11.56 -24.09 -4.32
N ALA A 384 11.01 -25.26 -4.00
CA ALA A 384 10.24 -26.06 -4.96
C ALA A 384 8.97 -25.32 -5.42
N THR A 385 8.28 -24.63 -4.50
CA THR A 385 7.09 -23.84 -4.83
C THR A 385 7.42 -22.63 -5.70
N TYR A 386 8.51 -21.90 -5.44
CA TYR A 386 8.95 -20.80 -6.30
C TYR A 386 9.40 -21.28 -7.68
N ARG A 387 10.04 -22.46 -7.78
CA ARG A 387 10.33 -23.09 -9.08
C ARG A 387 9.05 -23.39 -9.86
N ASP A 388 8.02 -23.96 -9.21
CA ASP A 388 6.74 -24.22 -9.88
C ASP A 388 6.06 -22.93 -10.35
N LEU A 389 6.02 -21.90 -9.49
CA LEU A 389 5.45 -20.59 -9.81
C LEU A 389 6.15 -19.98 -11.02
N THR A 390 7.48 -19.88 -10.98
CA THR A 390 8.27 -19.22 -12.02
C THR A 390 8.30 -20.00 -13.32
N ALA A 391 8.19 -21.33 -13.28
CA ALA A 391 8.07 -22.17 -14.47
C ALA A 391 6.71 -22.00 -15.17
N ARG A 392 5.63 -21.93 -14.40
CA ARG A 392 4.25 -21.85 -14.93
C ARG A 392 3.83 -20.43 -15.27
N PHE A 393 4.30 -19.45 -14.53
CA PHE A 393 3.87 -18.05 -14.60
C PHE A 393 5.06 -17.08 -14.61
N PRO A 394 6.00 -17.22 -15.55
CA PRO A 394 7.28 -16.50 -15.50
C PRO A 394 7.18 -14.96 -15.54
N ALA A 395 6.10 -14.43 -16.13
CA ALA A 395 5.88 -12.99 -16.33
C ALA A 395 4.72 -12.40 -15.49
N GLU A 396 4.06 -13.21 -14.65
CA GLU A 396 3.03 -12.66 -13.74
C GLU A 396 3.68 -11.74 -12.70
N PRO A 397 3.07 -10.61 -12.30
CA PRO A 397 3.69 -9.67 -11.37
C PRO A 397 4.18 -10.29 -10.05
N VAL A 398 3.47 -11.31 -9.54
CA VAL A 398 3.89 -12.05 -8.34
C VAL A 398 5.17 -12.87 -8.53
N ALA A 399 5.53 -13.20 -9.77
CA ALA A 399 6.73 -13.95 -10.11
C ALA A 399 8.01 -13.12 -10.01
N GLU A 400 7.93 -11.78 -10.05
CA GLU A 400 9.10 -10.91 -9.85
C GLU A 400 9.78 -11.21 -8.50
N LYS A 401 9.02 -11.17 -7.39
CA LYS A 401 9.55 -11.56 -6.09
C LYS A 401 9.99 -13.03 -6.07
N ALA A 402 9.26 -13.92 -6.73
CA ALA A 402 9.56 -15.35 -6.73
C ALA A 402 10.92 -15.67 -7.38
N TRP A 403 11.22 -15.07 -8.53
CA TRP A 403 12.52 -15.22 -9.19
C TRP A 403 13.67 -14.70 -8.31
N TRP A 404 13.46 -13.55 -7.64
CA TRP A 404 14.44 -13.00 -6.70
C TRP A 404 14.69 -13.91 -5.50
N GLU A 405 13.63 -14.40 -4.86
CA GLU A 405 13.76 -15.35 -3.75
C GLU A 405 14.43 -16.65 -4.21
N LEU A 406 14.11 -17.12 -5.41
CA LEU A 406 14.73 -18.32 -5.98
C LEU A 406 16.25 -18.13 -6.18
N GLY A 407 16.68 -16.98 -6.71
CA GLY A 407 18.09 -16.62 -6.83
C GLY A 407 18.82 -16.67 -5.49
N ARG A 408 18.28 -16.02 -4.46
CA ARG A 408 18.86 -16.03 -3.10
C ARG A 408 18.94 -17.42 -2.49
N MET A 409 17.88 -18.22 -2.65
CA MET A 409 17.85 -19.58 -2.12
C MET A 409 18.89 -20.48 -2.82
N TYR A 410 19.14 -20.28 -4.12
CA TYR A 410 20.23 -20.97 -4.80
C TYR A 410 21.61 -20.50 -4.34
N GLU A 411 21.79 -19.22 -4.01
CA GLU A 411 23.03 -18.73 -3.39
C GLU A 411 23.29 -19.38 -2.04
N ASP A 412 22.27 -19.49 -1.19
CA ASP A 412 22.35 -20.17 0.11
C ASP A 412 22.79 -21.63 -0.05
N GLU A 413 22.25 -22.32 -1.06
CA GLU A 413 22.61 -23.69 -1.45
C GLU A 413 23.91 -23.78 -2.28
N LYS A 414 24.60 -22.65 -2.49
CA LYS A 414 25.86 -22.52 -3.25
C LYS A 414 25.75 -23.02 -4.70
N ARG A 415 24.55 -22.98 -5.28
CA ARG A 415 24.28 -23.31 -6.69
C ARG A 415 24.36 -22.05 -7.54
N TRP A 416 25.58 -21.55 -7.70
CA TRP A 416 25.85 -20.25 -8.34
C TRP A 416 25.32 -20.15 -9.78
N ASP A 417 25.38 -21.24 -10.56
CA ASP A 417 24.84 -21.28 -11.92
C ASP A 417 23.32 -21.07 -11.94
N LEU A 418 22.60 -21.76 -11.04
CA LEU A 418 21.15 -21.64 -10.92
C LEU A 418 20.73 -20.28 -10.34
N ALA A 419 21.53 -19.72 -9.43
CA ALA A 419 21.31 -18.38 -8.90
C ALA A 419 21.45 -17.32 -10.00
N ALA A 420 22.51 -17.40 -10.81
CA ALA A 420 22.70 -16.52 -11.97
C ALA A 420 21.55 -16.65 -12.97
N GLU A 421 21.14 -17.87 -13.30
CA GLU A 421 20.01 -18.12 -14.20
C GLU A 421 18.70 -17.50 -13.67
N ALA A 422 18.43 -17.62 -12.37
CA ALA A 422 17.22 -17.05 -11.76
C ALA A 422 17.19 -15.51 -11.85
N TYR A 423 18.31 -14.84 -11.55
CA TYR A 423 18.39 -13.38 -11.69
C TYR A 423 18.38 -12.92 -13.14
N GLU A 424 19.00 -13.67 -14.05
CA GLU A 424 18.93 -13.38 -15.47
C GLU A 424 17.48 -13.47 -15.97
N ARG A 425 16.75 -14.54 -15.66
CA ARG A 425 15.34 -14.69 -16.01
C ARG A 425 14.46 -13.62 -15.36
N LEU A 426 14.72 -13.25 -14.11
CA LEU A 426 14.06 -12.10 -13.48
C LEU A 426 14.18 -10.86 -14.36
N THR A 427 15.41 -10.49 -14.75
CA THR A 427 15.65 -9.26 -15.52
C THR A 427 15.11 -9.32 -16.94
N GLN A 428 14.98 -10.51 -17.53
CA GLN A 428 14.34 -10.70 -18.83
C GLN A 428 12.82 -10.51 -18.76
N HIS A 429 12.16 -11.06 -17.75
CA HIS A 429 10.72 -10.94 -17.57
C HIS A 429 10.30 -9.60 -16.96
N PHE A 430 11.15 -9.00 -16.13
CA PHE A 430 10.91 -7.74 -15.42
C PHE A 430 12.08 -6.75 -15.63
N PRO A 431 12.25 -6.17 -16.83
CA PRO A 431 13.35 -5.26 -17.13
C PRO A 431 13.37 -3.98 -16.26
N GLN A 432 12.21 -3.59 -15.74
CA GLN A 432 12.01 -2.42 -14.88
C GLN A 432 11.95 -2.78 -13.39
N THR A 433 12.44 -3.97 -13.02
CA THR A 433 12.47 -4.40 -11.62
C THR A 433 13.23 -3.39 -10.76
N ARG A 434 12.68 -3.07 -9.59
CA ARG A 434 13.38 -2.25 -8.58
C ARG A 434 14.35 -3.09 -7.73
N LEU A 435 14.30 -4.41 -7.88
CA LEU A 435 15.21 -5.32 -7.21
C LEU A 435 16.59 -5.22 -7.86
N ASP A 436 17.64 -5.33 -7.05
CA ASP A 436 19.01 -5.09 -7.49
C ASP A 436 19.63 -6.29 -8.24
N ALA A 437 18.83 -6.92 -9.11
CA ALA A 437 19.14 -8.20 -9.71
C ALA A 437 20.27 -8.14 -10.73
N TRP A 438 20.40 -7.04 -11.48
CA TRP A 438 21.55 -6.85 -12.37
C TRP A 438 22.87 -6.82 -11.60
N PHE A 439 22.89 -6.18 -10.43
CA PHE A 439 24.08 -6.12 -9.58
C PHE A 439 24.38 -7.48 -8.96
N GLN A 440 23.38 -8.18 -8.40
CA GLN A 440 23.58 -9.53 -7.86
C GLN A 440 24.05 -10.52 -8.92
N LEU A 441 23.46 -10.48 -10.11
CA LEU A 441 23.88 -11.28 -11.26
C LEU A 441 25.35 -11.01 -11.62
N ALA A 442 25.75 -9.74 -11.65
CA ALA A 442 27.12 -9.35 -11.93
C ALA A 442 28.12 -9.84 -10.85
N GLU A 443 27.76 -9.71 -9.56
CA GLU A 443 28.57 -10.23 -8.45
C GLU A 443 28.77 -11.74 -8.53
N ILE A 444 27.74 -12.49 -8.91
CA ILE A 444 27.83 -13.94 -9.09
C ILE A 444 28.79 -14.26 -10.25
N TYR A 445 28.62 -13.59 -11.40
CA TYR A 445 29.51 -13.78 -12.54
C TYR A 445 30.97 -13.46 -12.21
N GLU A 446 31.25 -12.34 -11.54
CA GLU A 446 32.60 -11.92 -11.19
C GLU A 446 33.22 -12.85 -10.13
N ARG A 447 32.52 -13.06 -9.02
CA ARG A 447 33.14 -13.61 -7.80
C ARG A 447 33.01 -15.12 -7.70
N ARG A 448 31.93 -15.69 -8.22
CA ARG A 448 31.61 -17.12 -8.07
C ARG A 448 31.91 -17.89 -9.34
N LEU A 449 31.39 -17.44 -10.48
CA LEU A 449 31.54 -18.12 -11.78
C LEU A 449 32.81 -17.73 -12.54
N LYS A 450 33.48 -16.65 -12.12
CA LYS A 450 34.73 -16.15 -12.74
C LYS A 450 34.58 -15.80 -14.23
N ASP A 451 33.40 -15.36 -14.63
CA ASP A 451 33.08 -14.91 -15.99
C ASP A 451 33.11 -13.38 -16.05
N ALA A 452 34.31 -12.82 -16.28
CA ALA A 452 34.52 -11.38 -16.31
C ALA A 452 33.73 -10.68 -17.44
N ALA A 453 33.52 -11.36 -18.58
CA ALA A 453 32.81 -10.79 -19.71
C ALA A 453 31.32 -10.59 -19.39
N ARG A 454 30.66 -11.63 -18.87
CA ARG A 454 29.25 -11.53 -18.44
C ARG A 454 29.08 -10.63 -17.22
N ALA A 455 30.03 -10.62 -16.29
CA ALA A 455 30.03 -9.70 -15.17
C ALA A 455 30.02 -8.22 -15.63
N LYS A 456 30.94 -7.86 -16.54
CA LYS A 456 31.04 -6.50 -17.10
C LYS A 456 29.75 -6.07 -17.79
N GLN A 457 29.15 -6.97 -18.59
CA GLN A 457 27.87 -6.72 -19.24
C GLN A 457 26.73 -6.50 -18.23
N ALA A 458 26.65 -7.33 -17.19
CA ALA A 458 25.62 -7.24 -16.16
C ALA A 458 25.76 -5.96 -15.32
N TYR A 459 26.99 -5.58 -14.92
CA TYR A 459 27.25 -4.31 -14.24
C TYR A 459 26.83 -3.10 -15.07
N GLY A 460 27.07 -3.13 -16.38
CA GLY A 460 26.66 -2.06 -17.30
C GLY A 460 25.14 -1.87 -17.41
N LYS A 461 24.35 -2.91 -17.08
CA LYS A 461 22.88 -2.88 -17.10
C LYS A 461 22.26 -2.51 -15.76
N VAL A 462 23.05 -2.31 -14.70
CA VAL A 462 22.54 -1.86 -13.40
C VAL A 462 21.87 -0.49 -13.57
N PRO A 463 20.59 -0.32 -13.18
CA PRO A 463 19.86 0.92 -13.38
C PRO A 463 20.35 2.03 -12.45
N THR A 464 20.19 3.28 -12.86
CA THR A 464 20.57 4.48 -12.09
C THR A 464 19.84 4.60 -10.74
N THR A 465 18.69 3.94 -10.61
CA THR A 465 17.90 3.87 -9.38
C THR A 465 18.49 2.92 -8.34
N SER A 466 19.43 2.04 -8.70
CA SER A 466 20.10 1.14 -7.75
C SER A 466 21.09 1.90 -6.87
N SER A 467 21.12 1.57 -5.57
CA SER A 467 22.14 2.07 -4.64
C SER A 467 23.56 1.65 -5.05
N HIS A 468 23.68 0.57 -5.81
CA HIS A 468 24.95 0.03 -6.29
C HIS A 468 25.36 0.58 -7.66
N PHE A 469 24.61 1.51 -8.25
CA PHE A 469 24.87 2.03 -9.59
C PHE A 469 26.30 2.56 -9.78
N LYS A 470 26.78 3.43 -8.87
CA LYS A 470 28.13 4.01 -8.98
C LYS A 470 29.22 2.96 -8.94
N GLU A 471 29.07 1.96 -8.06
CA GLU A 471 30.01 0.86 -7.95
C GLU A 471 29.99 -0.01 -9.21
N ALA A 472 28.79 -0.35 -9.68
CA ALA A 472 28.59 -1.13 -10.90
C ALA A 472 29.25 -0.45 -12.11
N GLN A 473 29.05 0.85 -12.31
CA GLN A 473 29.67 1.57 -13.42
C GLN A 473 31.20 1.58 -13.36
N ARG A 474 31.79 1.68 -12.16
CA ARG A 474 33.24 1.53 -11.99
C ARG A 474 33.72 0.13 -12.39
N LYS A 475 33.01 -0.91 -11.95
CA LYS A 475 33.32 -2.31 -12.29
C LYS A 475 33.04 -2.65 -13.77
N ALA A 476 32.11 -1.94 -14.41
CA ALA A 476 31.82 -2.05 -15.83
C ALA A 476 32.80 -1.26 -16.72
N GLY A 477 33.51 -0.28 -16.18
CA GLY A 477 34.50 0.51 -16.91
C GLY A 477 35.88 -0.15 -16.93
N ASN A 478 36.29 -0.71 -15.79
CA ASN A 478 37.49 -1.55 -15.65
C ASN A 478 37.36 -2.86 -16.45
#